data_AF-A0A817UDM1-F1
#
_entry.id   AF-A0A817UDM1-F1
#
_cell.length_a   1.000
_cell.length_b   1.000
_cell.length_c   1.000
_cell.angle_alpha   90.00
_cell.angle_beta   90.00
_cell.angle_gamma   90.00
#
_symmetry.space_group_name_H-M   'P 1'
#
loop_
_entity.id
_entity.type
_entity.pdbx_description
1 polymer ?
#
loop_
_entity_poly.entity_id
_entity_poly.type
_entity_poly.pdbx_seq_one_letter_code
_entity_poly.pdbx_strand_id
1 'polypeptide(L)'
;MTAKQNTSTMTGHQKSNDRIFTLKEIIKLMSSFLLAMQNITLQQRAEDRQLARERRELEKTIADEKREQEYNISAEQRDISEKQRKHGLDIQIQQYRNTLLVEYIREIGQMLERNQGSLANNTIIATLARVQTLSIVRQFDSHGKAQIIQFLYEAG
;
A
#
# COMPACT_ATOMS: atom_id res chain seq x y z
N MET A 1 -87.07 -49.72 -37.96
CA MET A 1 -88.07 -48.88 -37.27
C MET A 1 -87.47 -47.48 -37.16
N THR A 2 -87.78 -46.56 -38.08
CA THR A 2 -88.77 -45.45 -37.89
C THR A 2 -88.55 -44.72 -36.57
N ALA A 3 -88.40 -43.40 -36.44
CA ALA A 3 -88.54 -42.17 -37.25
C ALA A 3 -87.94 -41.08 -36.31
N LYS A 4 -87.57 -39.84 -36.64
CA LYS A 4 -88.16 -38.79 -37.49
C LYS A 4 -87.16 -37.62 -37.44
N GLN A 5 -87.02 -36.92 -38.55
CA GLN A 5 -86.34 -35.63 -38.66
C GLN A 5 -86.98 -34.60 -37.70
N ASN A 6 -86.18 -33.67 -37.18
CA ASN A 6 -86.60 -32.28 -37.03
C ASN A 6 -85.39 -31.34 -37.05
N THR A 7 -85.30 -30.60 -38.15
CA THR A 7 -84.52 -29.39 -38.32
C THR A 7 -85.15 -28.25 -37.51
N SER A 8 -84.34 -27.52 -36.76
CA SER A 8 -84.68 -26.17 -36.31
C SER A 8 -83.41 -25.34 -36.20
N THR A 9 -83.22 -24.55 -37.25
CA THR A 9 -82.44 -23.32 -37.28
C THR A 9 -82.90 -22.39 -36.17
N MET A 10 -82.02 -22.02 -35.25
CA MET A 10 -82.15 -20.77 -34.48
C MET A 10 -80.82 -20.03 -34.49
N THR A 11 -80.74 -19.10 -35.43
CA THR A 11 -79.97 -17.87 -35.34
C THR A 11 -80.31 -17.15 -34.04
N GLY A 12 -79.41 -17.24 -33.06
CA GLY A 12 -79.56 -16.61 -31.74
C GLY A 12 -78.39 -15.68 -31.46
N HIS A 13 -78.59 -14.42 -31.82
CA HIS A 13 -77.81 -13.22 -31.49
C HIS A 13 -76.64 -13.39 -30.49
N GLN A 14 -75.42 -13.25 -31.02
CA GLN A 14 -74.30 -12.66 -30.28
C GLN A 14 -74.72 -11.25 -29.85
N LYS A 15 -75.22 -11.10 -28.61
CA LYS A 15 -75.35 -9.80 -27.97
C LYS A 15 -73.94 -9.27 -27.77
N SER A 16 -73.48 -8.46 -28.72
CA SER A 16 -72.40 -7.49 -28.49
C SER A 16 -72.76 -6.73 -27.22
N ASN A 17 -72.06 -7.03 -26.14
CA ASN A 17 -72.22 -6.30 -24.88
C ASN A 17 -71.37 -5.02 -25.03
N ASP A 18 -71.78 -4.15 -25.95
CA ASP A 18 -71.27 -2.79 -26.09
C ASP A 18 -71.72 -2.00 -24.86
N ARG A 19 -71.05 -2.24 -23.73
CA ARG A 19 -71.08 -1.34 -22.58
C ARG A 19 -70.39 -0.07 -23.05
N ILE A 20 -71.17 0.86 -23.59
CA ILE A 20 -70.75 2.24 -23.79
C ILE A 20 -70.36 2.73 -22.40
N PHE A 21 -69.05 2.81 -22.15
CA PHE A 21 -68.51 3.39 -20.92
C PHE A 21 -69.08 4.79 -20.78
N THR A 22 -69.77 5.04 -19.67
CA THR A 22 -70.30 6.39 -19.44
C THR A 22 -69.13 7.33 -19.20
N LEU A 23 -69.23 8.59 -19.67
CA LEU A 23 -68.19 9.61 -19.49
C LEU A 23 -67.71 9.69 -18.02
N LYS A 24 -68.62 9.44 -17.07
CA LYS A 24 -68.35 9.40 -15.63
C LYS A 24 -67.42 8.26 -15.20
N GLU A 25 -67.52 7.08 -15.81
CA GLU A 25 -66.66 5.94 -15.51
C GLU A 25 -65.25 6.14 -16.08
N ILE A 26 -65.14 6.74 -17.26
CA ILE A 26 -63.85 7.13 -17.86
C ILE A 26 -63.15 8.17 -16.98
N ILE A 27 -63.87 9.19 -16.51
CA ILE A 27 -63.32 10.22 -15.62
C ILE A 27 -62.85 9.59 -14.29
N LYS A 28 -63.65 8.68 -13.70
CA LYS A 28 -63.26 7.97 -12.47
C LYS A 28 -61.99 7.14 -12.68
N LEU A 29 -61.92 6.36 -13.76
CA LEU A 29 -60.75 5.55 -14.09
C LEU A 29 -59.49 6.41 -14.27
N MET A 30 -59.59 7.49 -15.05
CA MET A 30 -58.49 8.44 -15.26
C MET A 30 -58.05 9.11 -13.96
N SER A 31 -58.99 9.47 -13.07
CA SER A 31 -58.67 10.05 -11.77
C SER A 31 -57.95 9.05 -10.86
N SER A 32 -58.38 7.78 -10.82
CA SER A 32 -57.70 6.74 -10.04
C SER A 32 -56.31 6.43 -10.58
N PHE A 33 -56.14 6.45 -11.91
CA PHE A 33 -54.85 6.25 -12.56
C PHE A 33 -53.89 7.41 -12.26
N LEU A 34 -54.36 8.66 -12.35
CA LEU A 34 -53.57 9.85 -11.99
C LEU A 34 -53.12 9.83 -10.53
N LEU A 35 -54.01 9.45 -9.60
CA LEU A 35 -53.68 9.33 -8.18
C LEU A 35 -52.65 8.19 -7.94
N ALA A 36 -52.81 7.06 -8.60
CA ALA A 36 -51.85 5.96 -8.51
C ALA A 36 -50.46 6.36 -9.03
N MET A 37 -50.40 7.05 -10.18
CA MET A 37 -49.16 7.58 -10.74
C MET A 37 -48.49 8.60 -9.82
N GLN A 38 -49.26 9.49 -9.18
CA GLN A 38 -48.72 10.45 -8.22
C GLN A 38 -48.13 9.74 -7.00
N ASN A 39 -48.81 8.73 -6.46
CA ASN A 39 -48.33 7.96 -5.32
C ASN A 39 -47.04 7.18 -5.64
N ILE A 40 -46.97 6.52 -6.81
CA ILE A 40 -45.75 5.82 -7.27
C ILE A 40 -44.58 6.82 -7.41
N THR A 41 -44.83 7.98 -8.01
CA THR A 41 -43.79 9.01 -8.18
C THR A 41 -43.28 9.55 -6.85
N LEU A 42 -44.17 9.74 -5.87
CA LEU A 42 -43.79 10.19 -4.53
C LEU A 42 -42.99 9.13 -3.78
N GLN A 43 -43.39 7.86 -3.91
CA GLN A 43 -42.68 6.74 -3.30
C GLN A 43 -41.27 6.58 -3.90
N GLN A 44 -41.15 6.59 -5.24
CA GLN A 44 -39.85 6.55 -5.93
C GLN A 44 -38.93 7.68 -5.48
N ARG A 45 -39.44 8.92 -5.37
CA ARG A 45 -38.65 10.05 -4.88
C ARG A 45 -38.19 9.89 -3.42
N ALA A 46 -38.96 9.21 -2.59
CA ALA A 46 -38.58 8.94 -1.21
C ALA A 46 -37.47 7.88 -1.16
N GLU A 47 -37.61 6.80 -1.93
CA GLU A 47 -36.61 5.73 -2.09
C GLU A 47 -35.30 6.29 -2.68
N ASP A 48 -35.37 7.09 -3.74
CA ASP A 48 -34.21 7.75 -4.35
C ASP A 48 -33.45 8.64 -3.35
N ARG A 49 -34.19 9.35 -2.49
CA ARG A 49 -33.58 10.20 -1.45
C ARG A 49 -32.90 9.38 -0.37
N GLN A 50 -33.47 8.25 0.03
CA GLN A 50 -32.85 7.34 0.99
C GLN A 50 -31.58 6.73 0.40
N LEU A 51 -31.66 6.21 -0.81
CA LEU A 51 -30.54 5.60 -1.52
C LEU A 51 -29.41 6.63 -1.77
N ALA A 52 -29.74 7.87 -2.08
CA ALA A 52 -28.77 8.95 -2.21
C ALA A 52 -28.07 9.30 -0.88
N ARG A 53 -28.78 9.19 0.27
CA ARG A 53 -28.18 9.41 1.60
C ARG A 53 -27.23 8.28 1.96
N GLU A 54 -27.67 7.03 1.79
CA GLU A 54 -26.85 5.84 2.03
C GLU A 54 -25.58 5.86 1.18
N ARG A 55 -25.68 6.24 -0.10
CA ARG A 55 -24.51 6.39 -0.97
C ARG A 55 -23.54 7.44 -0.48
N ARG A 56 -24.03 8.60 -0.03
CA ARG A 56 -23.16 9.66 0.52
C ARG A 56 -22.46 9.23 1.81
N GLU A 57 -23.17 8.53 2.68
CA GLU A 57 -22.60 7.99 3.91
C GLU A 57 -21.53 6.95 3.59
N LEU A 58 -21.82 6.03 2.67
CA LEU A 58 -20.85 5.03 2.21
C LEU A 58 -19.61 5.68 1.57
N GLU A 59 -19.81 6.63 0.66
CA GLU A 59 -18.71 7.38 0.03
C GLU A 59 -17.85 8.11 1.06
N LYS A 60 -18.47 8.68 2.09
CA LYS A 60 -17.76 9.34 3.18
C LYS A 60 -16.91 8.34 3.97
N THR A 61 -17.48 7.20 4.35
CA THR A 61 -16.75 6.14 5.07
C THR A 61 -15.57 5.64 4.24
N ILE A 62 -15.78 5.36 2.95
CA ILE A 62 -14.71 4.93 2.04
C ILE A 62 -13.61 6.01 1.93
N ALA A 63 -13.99 7.29 1.86
CA ALA A 63 -13.03 8.37 1.78
C ALA A 63 -12.20 8.51 3.07
N ASP A 64 -12.83 8.32 4.24
CA ASP A 64 -12.15 8.38 5.53
C ASP A 64 -11.21 7.18 5.71
N GLU A 65 -11.66 5.96 5.38
CA GLU A 65 -10.81 4.75 5.38
C GLU A 65 -9.60 4.90 4.44
N LYS A 66 -9.79 5.46 3.23
CA LYS A 66 -8.69 5.71 2.30
C LYS A 66 -7.67 6.70 2.85
N ARG A 67 -8.12 7.79 3.48
CA ARG A 67 -7.20 8.76 4.11
C ARG A 67 -6.40 8.14 5.24
N GLU A 68 -7.04 7.30 6.06
CA GLU A 68 -6.35 6.60 7.14
C GLU A 68 -5.32 5.60 6.59
N GLN A 69 -5.67 4.83 5.56
CA GLN A 69 -4.74 3.95 4.87
C GLN A 69 -3.55 4.70 4.26
N GLU A 70 -3.80 5.81 3.55
CA GLU A 70 -2.76 6.65 2.98
C GLU A 70 -1.83 7.23 4.06
N TYR A 71 -2.40 7.66 5.18
CA TYR A 71 -1.63 8.14 6.33
C TYR A 71 -0.72 7.04 6.89
N ASN A 72 -1.27 5.84 7.12
CA ASN A 72 -0.51 4.71 7.66
C ASN A 72 0.61 4.27 6.72
N ILE A 73 0.32 4.17 5.41
CA ILE A 73 1.33 3.85 4.39
C ILE A 73 2.43 4.92 4.36
N SER A 74 2.06 6.20 4.43
CA SER A 74 3.05 7.29 4.44
C SER A 74 3.93 7.26 5.69
N ALA A 75 3.35 6.96 6.86
CA ALA A 75 4.09 6.83 8.11
C ALA A 75 5.08 5.64 8.06
N GLU A 76 4.64 4.48 7.56
CA GLU A 76 5.49 3.30 7.40
C GLU A 76 6.63 3.56 6.40
N GLN A 77 6.35 4.21 5.28
CA GLN A 77 7.36 4.59 4.30
C GLN A 77 8.44 5.52 4.90
N ARG A 78 8.06 6.46 5.77
CA ARG A 78 9.01 7.33 6.47
C ARG A 78 9.91 6.54 7.40
N ASP A 79 9.35 5.64 8.22
CA ASP A 79 10.12 4.79 9.13
C ASP A 79 11.11 3.89 8.37
N ILE A 80 10.66 3.25 7.29
CA ILE A 80 11.54 2.44 6.43
C ILE A 80 12.66 3.30 5.84
N SER A 81 12.34 4.49 5.33
CA SER A 81 13.34 5.40 4.75
C SER A 81 14.38 5.85 5.78
N GLU A 82 13.96 6.16 7.00
CA GLU A 82 14.86 6.53 8.10
C GLU A 82 15.78 5.37 8.49
N LYS A 83 15.24 4.15 8.60
CA LYS A 83 16.02 2.94 8.87
C LYS A 83 17.04 2.66 7.77
N GLN A 84 16.64 2.80 6.51
CA GLN A 84 17.54 2.64 5.36
C GLN A 84 18.65 3.69 5.38
N ARG A 85 18.33 4.96 5.66
CA ARG A 85 19.33 6.03 5.76
C ARG A 85 20.33 5.74 6.87
N LYS A 86 19.86 5.34 8.05
CA LYS A 86 20.73 4.99 9.18
C LYS A 86 21.65 3.81 8.82
N HIS A 87 21.08 2.75 8.24
CA HIS A 87 21.85 1.59 7.83
C HIS A 87 22.90 1.93 6.75
N GLY A 88 22.55 2.77 5.78
CA GLY A 88 23.48 3.26 4.76
C GLY A 88 24.65 4.04 5.36
N LEU A 89 24.39 4.88 6.37
CA LEU A 89 25.42 5.61 7.08
C LEU A 89 26.33 4.67 7.89
N ASP A 90 25.77 3.66 8.56
CA ASP A 90 26.53 2.64 9.28
C ASP A 90 27.45 1.86 8.32
N ILE A 91 26.95 1.45 7.14
CA ILE A 91 27.76 0.79 6.11
C ILE A 91 28.92 1.70 5.67
N GLN A 92 28.66 2.98 5.40
CA GLN A 92 29.72 3.91 4.98
C GLN A 92 30.79 4.08 6.05
N ILE A 93 30.42 4.17 7.33
CA ILE A 93 31.37 4.24 8.43
C ILE A 93 32.23 2.96 8.48
N GLN A 94 31.61 1.79 8.31
CA GLN A 94 32.34 0.52 8.29
C GLN A 94 33.30 0.42 7.09
N GLN A 95 32.85 0.83 5.90
CA GLN A 95 33.71 0.88 4.71
C GLN A 95 34.90 1.81 4.91
N TYR A 96 34.67 3.01 5.46
CA TYR A 96 35.73 3.95 5.76
C TYR A 96 36.76 3.35 6.74
N ARG A 97 36.29 2.73 7.82
CA ARG A 97 37.17 2.05 8.79
C ARG A 97 37.95 0.90 8.16
N ASN A 98 37.33 0.08 7.33
CA ASN A 98 38.01 -1.01 6.64
C ASN A 98 39.10 -0.47 5.70
N THR A 99 38.82 0.59 4.95
CA THR A 99 39.81 1.26 4.10
C THR A 99 40.98 1.80 4.93
N LEU A 100 40.71 2.45 6.07
CA LEU A 100 41.75 2.92 6.99
C LEU A 100 42.62 1.76 7.51
N LEU A 101 42.02 0.62 7.84
CA LEU A 101 42.76 -0.54 8.34
C LEU A 101 43.68 -1.11 7.26
N VAL A 102 43.15 -1.28 6.05
CA VAL A 102 43.94 -1.77 4.90
C VAL A 102 45.10 -0.83 4.61
N GLU A 103 44.85 0.48 4.61
CA GLU A 103 45.89 1.48 4.39
C GLU A 103 46.96 1.46 5.49
N TYR A 104 46.54 1.34 6.75
CA TYR A 104 47.45 1.18 7.88
C TYR A 104 48.33 -0.08 7.75
N ILE A 105 47.73 -1.24 7.44
CA ILE A 105 48.46 -2.51 7.25
C ILE A 105 49.46 -2.34 6.10
N ARG A 106 49.06 -1.70 5.00
CA ARG A 106 49.91 -1.43 3.84
C ARG A 106 51.12 -0.57 4.22
N GLU A 107 50.89 0.54 4.93
CA GLU A 107 51.96 1.46 5.32
C GLU A 107 52.94 0.81 6.30
N ILE A 108 52.46 0.11 7.32
CA ILE A 108 53.33 -0.62 8.26
C ILE A 108 54.07 -1.76 7.55
N GLY A 109 53.41 -2.47 6.63
CA GLY A 109 54.04 -3.49 5.80
C GLY A 109 55.19 -2.95 4.96
N GLN A 110 55.04 -1.77 4.36
CA GLN A 110 56.12 -1.10 3.64
C GLN A 110 57.27 -0.67 4.57
N MET A 111 56.97 -0.23 5.79
CA MET A 111 58.00 0.09 6.78
C MET A 111 58.79 -1.15 7.20
N LEU A 112 58.12 -2.28 7.39
CA LEU A 112 58.74 -3.58 7.67
C LEU A 112 59.65 -4.02 6.52
N GLU A 113 59.16 -4.01 5.29
CA GLU A 113 59.92 -4.41 4.10
C GLU A 113 61.20 -3.58 3.95
N ARG A 114 61.08 -2.25 4.11
CA ARG A 114 62.23 -1.33 4.04
C ARG A 114 63.22 -1.49 5.18
N ASN A 115 62.78 -2.06 6.32
CA ASN A 115 63.60 -2.22 7.52
C ASN A 115 63.96 -3.69 7.82
N GLN A 116 64.08 -4.51 6.77
CA GLN A 116 64.50 -5.91 6.85
C GLN A 116 63.57 -6.79 7.69
N GLY A 117 62.25 -6.53 7.63
CA GLY A 117 61.23 -7.32 8.31
C GLY A 117 61.09 -7.05 9.80
N SER A 118 61.72 -6.00 10.33
CA SER A 118 61.58 -5.64 11.75
C SER A 118 61.34 -4.14 11.89
N LEU A 119 60.31 -3.76 12.65
CA LEU A 119 60.07 -2.35 13.00
C LEU A 119 61.08 -1.82 14.02
N ALA A 120 61.81 -2.69 14.71
CA ALA A 120 62.70 -2.32 15.83
C ALA A 120 64.14 -2.00 15.39
N ASN A 121 64.56 -2.44 14.18
CA ASN A 121 65.95 -2.28 13.72
C ASN A 121 66.37 -0.82 13.51
N ASN A 122 65.41 0.10 13.35
CA ASN A 122 65.67 1.52 13.11
C ASN A 122 64.76 2.36 14.02
N THR A 123 65.37 3.14 14.92
CA THR A 123 64.67 3.95 15.91
C THR A 123 63.69 4.95 15.30
N ILE A 124 64.00 5.50 14.12
CA ILE A 124 63.12 6.46 13.44
C ILE A 124 61.87 5.73 12.93
N ILE A 125 62.05 4.56 12.30
CA ILE A 125 60.95 3.74 11.79
C ILE A 125 60.09 3.22 12.94
N ALA A 126 60.71 2.75 14.03
CA ALA A 126 60.01 2.31 15.24
C ALA A 126 59.13 3.44 15.83
N THR A 127 59.66 4.66 15.88
CA THR A 127 58.94 5.83 16.40
C THR A 127 57.78 6.19 15.49
N LEU A 128 58.01 6.22 14.17
CA LEU A 128 56.98 6.54 13.19
C LEU A 128 55.83 5.51 13.22
N ALA A 129 56.16 4.22 13.19
CA ALA A 129 55.19 3.14 13.28
C ALA A 129 54.37 3.25 14.58
N ARG A 130 55.03 3.51 15.73
CA ARG A 130 54.34 3.69 17.01
C ARG A 130 53.36 4.86 17.01
N VAL A 131 53.77 6.03 16.50
CA VAL A 131 52.89 7.20 16.42
C VAL A 131 51.69 6.91 15.54
N GLN A 132 51.93 6.26 14.39
CA GLN A 132 50.87 5.90 13.46
C GLN A 132 49.89 4.89 14.05
N THR A 133 50.39 3.81 14.65
CA THR A 133 49.55 2.82 15.35
C THR A 133 48.70 3.49 16.44
N LEU A 134 49.29 4.37 17.26
CA LEU A 134 48.55 5.07 18.32
C LEU A 134 47.47 6.01 17.78
N SER A 135 47.71 6.65 16.63
CA SER A 135 46.74 7.51 15.96
C SER A 135 45.57 6.70 15.40
N ILE A 136 45.88 5.58 14.72
CA ILE A 136 44.89 4.71 14.07
C ILE A 136 44.07 3.96 15.11
N VAL A 137 44.69 3.35 16.12
CA VAL A 137 44.01 2.55 17.18
C VAL A 137 42.88 3.32 17.88
N ARG A 138 42.98 4.65 17.99
CA ARG A 138 41.92 5.48 18.59
C ARG A 138 40.64 5.55 17.76
N GLN A 139 40.74 5.30 16.45
CA GLN A 139 39.63 5.39 15.50
C GLN A 139 38.86 4.07 15.36
N PHE A 140 39.42 2.97 15.86
CA PHE A 140 38.82 1.63 15.81
C PHE A 140 38.09 1.26 17.10
N ASP A 141 37.13 0.36 16.95
CA ASP A 141 36.48 -0.34 18.05
C ASP A 141 37.35 -1.51 18.57
N SER A 142 36.86 -2.24 19.57
CA SER A 142 37.58 -3.36 20.16
C SER A 142 37.98 -4.43 19.15
N HIS A 143 37.15 -4.66 18.12
CA HIS A 143 37.43 -5.65 17.09
C HIS A 143 38.57 -5.21 16.16
N GLY A 144 38.51 -3.99 15.61
CA GLY A 144 39.58 -3.46 14.76
C GLY A 144 40.92 -3.32 15.51
N LYS A 145 40.87 -2.99 16.80
CA LYS A 145 42.08 -2.99 17.66
C LYS A 145 42.69 -4.39 17.76
N ALA A 146 41.87 -5.42 17.95
CA ALA A 146 42.36 -6.80 17.99
C ALA A 146 43.06 -7.20 16.67
N GLN A 147 42.50 -6.81 15.53
CA GLN A 147 43.12 -7.05 14.21
C GLN A 147 44.47 -6.33 14.06
N ILE A 148 44.56 -5.06 14.49
CA ILE A 148 45.82 -4.31 14.48
C ILE A 148 46.87 -4.99 15.36
N ILE A 149 46.49 -5.41 16.57
CA ILE A 149 47.39 -6.09 17.51
C ILE A 149 47.86 -7.43 16.94
N GLN A 150 46.93 -8.22 16.37
CA GLN A 150 47.25 -9.49 15.75
C GLN A 150 48.23 -9.31 14.59
N PHE A 151 47.97 -8.36 13.69
CA PHE A 151 48.89 -8.04 12.60
C PHE A 151 50.28 -7.65 13.11
N LEU A 152 50.36 -6.76 14.10
CA LEU A 152 51.66 -6.35 14.67
C LEU A 152 52.39 -7.50 15.37
N TYR A 153 51.66 -8.45 15.95
CA TYR A 153 52.22 -9.65 16.57
C TYR A 153 52.74 -10.65 15.52
N GLU A 154 52.03 -10.80 14.40
CA GLU A 154 52.43 -11.69 13.30
C GLU A 154 53.57 -11.11 12.46
N ALA A 155 53.71 -9.80 12.43
CA ALA A 155 54.66 -9.09 11.59
C ALA A 155 55.96 -8.68 12.30
N GLY A 156 56.03 -8.81 13.62
CA GLY A 156 57.21 -8.51 14.46
C GLY A 156 57.99 -9.76 14.83
#